data_AF-A0A2I0KSK4-F1
#
_entry.id   AF-A0A2I0KSK4-F1
#
_cell.length_a   1.000
_cell.length_b   1.000
_cell.length_c   1.000
_cell.angle_alpha   90.00
_cell.angle_beta   90.00
_cell.angle_gamma   90.00
#
_symmetry.space_group_name_H-M   'P 1'
#
loop_
_entity.id
_entity.type
_entity.pdbx_description
1 polymer ?
#
loop_
_entity_poly.entity_id
_entity_poly.type
_entity_poly.pdbx_seq_one_letter_code
_entity_poly.pdbx_strand_id
1 'polypeptide(L)'
;MAACDFELHLHPSYAVVTKLVDKVCKKTSNCTFCINALYSDPRTPRADIYNLAYVAIKLAFDNTSDTSGYISSPLNSTFDPNFQKSLQCCEVDYKSALDKLINAFGDLDSESYDGVEHYAEEAASKVDDCQSGLSGTKSPLTGKNQVLNALCKICAIVGKLLNSPEAVTTLN
;
A
#
# COMPACT_ATOMS: atom_id res chain seq x y z
N MET A 1 11.33 22.61 -6.40
CA MET A 1 12.02 21.72 -5.45
C MET A 1 11.04 20.66 -4.99
N ALA A 2 10.97 19.44 -5.51
CA ALA A 2 11.30 18.82 -6.79
C ALA A 2 10.68 17.40 -6.67
N ALA A 3 9.83 16.96 -7.60
CA ALA A 3 8.91 15.82 -7.48
C ALA A 3 9.57 14.42 -7.48
N CYS A 4 10.68 14.26 -6.76
CA CYS A 4 11.75 13.27 -6.93
C CYS A 4 12.59 13.53 -8.18
N ASP A 5 13.86 13.90 -7.98
CA ASP A 5 14.78 14.60 -8.89
C ASP A 5 15.16 13.89 -10.22
N PHE A 6 14.20 13.60 -11.09
CA PHE A 6 14.46 13.44 -12.54
C PHE A 6 13.35 14.08 -13.36
N GLU A 7 13.75 14.70 -14.48
CA GLU A 7 13.02 15.70 -15.26
C GLU A 7 11.50 15.50 -15.40
N LEU A 8 10.78 16.59 -15.13
CA LEU A 8 9.45 16.88 -15.66
C LEU A 8 9.46 16.79 -17.19
N HIS A 9 9.29 15.59 -17.73
CA HIS A 9 8.70 15.46 -19.06
C HIS A 9 7.21 15.73 -18.89
N LEU A 10 6.85 16.96 -19.25
CA LEU A 10 5.49 17.44 -19.46
C LEU A 10 4.72 16.44 -20.34
N HIS A 11 4.03 15.50 -19.71
CA HIS A 11 2.91 14.82 -20.34
C HIS A 11 1.64 15.63 -20.08
N PRO A 12 0.83 15.93 -21.11
CA PRO A 12 -0.28 16.89 -21.06
C PRO A 12 -1.48 16.44 -20.20
N SER A 13 -1.30 15.44 -19.32
CA SER A 13 -2.33 14.84 -18.46
C SER A 13 -2.00 14.94 -16.95
N TYR A 14 -0.85 15.48 -16.53
CA TYR A 14 -0.45 15.43 -15.12
C TYR A 14 -1.00 16.59 -14.28
N ALA A 15 -1.74 16.25 -13.22
CA ALA A 15 -1.94 17.13 -12.08
C ALA A 15 -0.58 17.50 -11.48
N VAL A 16 -0.41 18.76 -11.07
CA VAL A 16 0.78 19.22 -10.35
C VAL A 16 0.92 18.36 -9.08
N VAL A 17 2.06 17.68 -8.93
CA VAL A 17 2.36 16.87 -7.74
C VAL A 17 2.32 17.77 -6.50
N THR A 18 1.46 17.45 -5.53
CA THR A 18 1.33 18.27 -4.31
C THR A 18 2.59 18.12 -3.44
N LYS A 19 2.89 19.14 -2.63
CA LYS A 19 4.00 19.08 -1.67
C LYS A 19 3.88 17.91 -0.69
N LEU A 20 2.64 17.55 -0.32
CA LEU A 20 2.37 16.44 0.57
C LEU A 20 2.70 15.10 -0.10
N VAL A 21 2.22 14.88 -1.34
CA VAL A 21 2.54 13.67 -2.10
C VAL A 21 4.04 13.57 -2.37
N ASP A 22 4.70 14.67 -2.72
CA ASP A 22 6.16 14.72 -2.88
C ASP A 22 6.90 14.31 -1.58
N LYS A 23 6.47 14.85 -0.43
CA LYS A 23 7.04 14.52 0.90
C LYS A 23 6.91 13.04 1.23
N VAL A 24 5.77 12.42 0.90
CA VAL A 24 5.53 10.98 1.10
C VAL A 24 6.38 10.17 0.13
N CYS A 25 6.28 10.44 -1.17
CA CYS A 25 6.87 9.58 -2.20
C CYS A 25 8.40 9.63 -2.22
N LYS A 26 9.03 10.72 -1.78
CA LYS A 26 10.48 10.78 -1.55
C LYS A 26 11.01 9.82 -0.49
N LYS A 27 10.14 9.36 0.43
CA LYS A 27 10.50 8.38 1.47
C LYS A 27 10.32 6.94 0.99
N THR A 28 9.78 6.74 -0.21
CA THR A 28 9.61 5.42 -0.82
C THR A 28 10.82 5.04 -1.66
N SER A 29 11.04 3.74 -1.86
CA SER A 29 12.08 3.24 -2.78
C SER A 29 11.75 3.45 -4.26
N ASN A 30 10.47 3.66 -4.60
CA ASN A 30 10.02 3.89 -5.97
C ASN A 30 9.04 5.07 -6.00
N CYS A 31 9.60 6.27 -6.17
CA CYS A 31 8.82 7.49 -6.15
C CYS A 31 7.78 7.57 -7.28
N THR A 32 8.13 7.15 -8.50
CA THR A 32 7.21 7.13 -9.65
C THR A 32 6.00 6.24 -9.39
N PHE A 33 6.23 5.03 -8.84
CA PHE A 33 5.13 4.15 -8.43
C PHE A 33 4.25 4.82 -7.38
N CYS A 34 4.85 5.43 -6.35
CA CYS A 34 4.10 6.10 -5.29
C CYS A 34 3.20 7.23 -5.81
N ILE A 35 3.75 8.11 -6.65
CA ILE A 35 2.98 9.21 -7.25
C ILE A 35 1.82 8.64 -8.07
N ASN A 36 2.10 7.68 -8.95
CA ASN A 36 1.08 7.10 -9.83
C ASN A 36 -0.01 6.37 -9.04
N ALA A 37 0.36 5.63 -8.00
CA ALA A 37 -0.58 4.95 -7.13
C ALA A 37 -1.50 5.95 -6.43
N LEU A 38 -0.95 6.98 -5.77
CA LEU A 38 -1.76 7.96 -5.06
C LEU A 38 -2.65 8.76 -6.03
N TYR A 39 -2.13 9.20 -7.18
CA TYR A 39 -2.91 9.94 -8.18
C TYR A 39 -3.91 9.09 -8.96
N SER A 40 -3.92 7.76 -8.78
CA SER A 40 -5.02 6.93 -9.28
C SER A 40 -6.33 7.21 -8.55
N ASP A 41 -6.28 7.81 -7.36
CA ASP A 41 -7.45 8.29 -6.65
C ASP A 41 -7.70 9.79 -6.93
N PRO A 42 -8.91 10.17 -7.38
CA PRO A 42 -9.22 11.55 -7.76
C PRO A 42 -9.23 12.54 -6.58
N ARG A 43 -9.17 12.08 -5.32
CA ARG A 43 -9.11 12.94 -4.14
C ARG A 43 -7.70 13.48 -3.86
N THR A 44 -6.67 12.75 -4.30
CA THR A 44 -5.25 13.05 -4.04
C THR A 44 -4.83 14.49 -4.36
N PRO A 45 -5.24 15.13 -5.47
CA PRO A 45 -4.81 16.51 -5.78
C PRO A 45 -5.19 17.56 -4.73
N ARG A 46 -6.20 17.28 -3.89
CA ARG A 46 -6.69 18.18 -2.84
C ARG A 46 -6.64 17.57 -1.43
N ALA A 47 -6.03 16.40 -1.30
CA ALA A 47 -5.97 15.70 -0.03
C ALA A 47 -5.04 16.43 0.95
N ASP A 48 -5.55 16.66 2.16
CA ASP A 48 -4.72 16.84 3.35
C ASP A 48 -4.13 15.49 3.80
N ILE A 49 -3.40 15.47 4.91
CA ILE A 49 -2.76 14.24 5.40
C ILE A 49 -3.79 13.15 5.75
N TYR A 50 -4.95 13.54 6.31
CA TYR A 50 -6.01 12.60 6.67
C TYR A 50 -6.60 11.93 5.42
N ASN A 51 -7.00 12.72 4.42
CA ASN A 51 -7.55 12.19 3.17
C ASN A 51 -6.50 11.41 2.39
N LEU A 52 -5.21 11.77 2.47
CA LEU A 52 -4.15 11.01 1.83
C LEU A 52 -3.91 9.66 2.52
N ALA A 53 -4.08 9.59 3.85
CA ALA A 53 -4.04 8.34 4.61
C ALA A 53 -5.20 7.42 4.20
N TYR A 54 -6.41 7.97 4.11
CA TYR A 54 -7.57 7.25 3.60
C TYR A 54 -7.29 6.66 2.21
N VAL A 55 -6.76 7.47 1.28
CA VAL A 55 -6.41 7.02 -0.08
C VAL A 55 -5.39 5.89 -0.03
N ALA A 56 -4.30 6.04 0.74
CA ALA A 56 -3.26 5.03 0.83
C ALA A 56 -3.78 3.70 1.39
N ILE A 57 -4.57 3.74 2.48
CA ILE A 57 -5.20 2.56 3.07
C ILE A 57 -6.15 1.91 2.07
N LYS A 58 -7.02 2.69 1.42
CA LYS A 58 -7.98 2.17 0.43
C LYS A 58 -7.27 1.46 -0.72
N LEU A 59 -6.22 2.05 -1.29
CA LEU A 59 -5.47 1.43 -2.39
C LEU A 59 -4.85 0.09 -1.97
N ALA A 60 -4.27 0.02 -0.77
CA ALA A 60 -3.73 -1.22 -0.22
C ALA A 60 -4.85 -2.26 0.03
N PHE A 61 -5.98 -1.83 0.60
CA PHE A 61 -7.12 -2.69 0.90
C PHE A 61 -7.73 -3.30 -0.37
N ASP A 62 -7.99 -2.48 -1.40
CA ASP A 62 -8.55 -2.94 -2.67
C ASP A 62 -7.59 -3.93 -3.35
N ASN A 63 -6.29 -3.61 -3.39
CA ASN A 63 -5.29 -4.49 -3.97
C ASN A 63 -5.13 -5.82 -3.21
N THR A 64 -5.25 -5.80 -1.88
CA THR A 64 -5.24 -6.98 -1.03
C THR A 64 -6.46 -7.85 -1.31
N SER A 65 -7.65 -7.24 -1.37
CA SER A 65 -8.91 -7.93 -1.64
C SER A 65 -8.91 -8.58 -3.02
N ASP A 66 -8.48 -7.85 -4.06
CA ASP A 66 -8.34 -8.38 -5.42
C ASP A 66 -7.35 -9.54 -5.51
N THR A 67 -6.23 -9.44 -4.79
CA THR A 67 -5.22 -10.50 -4.79
C THR A 67 -5.66 -11.71 -3.98
N SER A 68 -6.37 -11.52 -2.86
CA SER A 68 -6.97 -12.62 -2.10
C SER A 68 -8.02 -13.37 -2.94
N GLY A 69 -8.84 -12.64 -3.70
CA GLY A 69 -9.76 -13.22 -4.69
C GLY A 69 -9.06 -13.98 -5.80
N TYR A 70 -7.90 -13.48 -6.26
CA TYR A 70 -7.04 -14.22 -7.19
C TYR A 70 -6.52 -15.52 -6.55
N ILE A 71 -5.93 -15.48 -5.35
CA ILE A 71 -5.36 -16.67 -4.68
C ILE A 71 -6.42 -17.76 -4.48
N SER A 72 -7.61 -17.37 -4.03
CA SER A 72 -8.73 -18.29 -3.77
C SER A 72 -9.46 -18.79 -5.02
N SER A 73 -9.11 -18.27 -6.21
CA SER A 73 -9.75 -18.68 -7.46
C SER A 73 -9.48 -20.16 -7.76
N PRO A 74 -10.51 -20.98 -8.04
CA PRO A 74 -10.32 -22.38 -8.43
C PRO A 74 -9.44 -22.56 -9.67
N LEU A 75 -9.40 -21.55 -10.55
CA LEU A 75 -8.57 -21.53 -11.76
C LEU A 75 -7.06 -21.52 -11.46
N ASN A 76 -6.67 -21.13 -10.24
CA ASN A 76 -5.28 -21.13 -9.81
C ASN A 76 -4.88 -22.42 -9.07
N SER A 77 -5.76 -23.43 -9.05
CA SER A 77 -5.43 -24.75 -8.52
C SER A 77 -4.34 -25.42 -9.33
N THR A 78 -3.42 -26.10 -8.66
CA THR A 78 -2.26 -26.78 -9.27
C THR A 78 -2.22 -28.24 -8.86
N PHE A 79 -1.66 -29.10 -9.72
CA PHE A 79 -1.35 -30.50 -9.34
C PHE A 79 -0.04 -30.63 -8.56
N ASP A 80 0.78 -29.58 -8.49
CA ASP A 80 1.98 -29.56 -7.66
C ASP A 80 1.59 -29.34 -6.18
N PRO A 81 1.74 -30.35 -5.30
CA PRO A 81 1.33 -30.24 -3.91
C PRO A 81 2.11 -29.19 -3.12
N ASN A 82 3.38 -28.94 -3.48
CA ASN A 82 4.20 -27.94 -2.81
C ASN A 82 3.71 -26.54 -3.16
N PHE A 83 3.45 -26.29 -4.45
CA PHE A 83 2.90 -25.01 -4.88
C PHE A 83 1.49 -24.78 -4.32
N GLN A 84 0.65 -25.82 -4.27
CA GLN A 84 -0.68 -25.74 -3.63
C GLN A 84 -0.57 -25.34 -2.14
N LYS A 85 0.38 -25.92 -1.41
CA LYS A 85 0.63 -25.56 -0.02
C LYS A 85 1.10 -24.11 0.14
N SER A 86 1.99 -23.65 -0.73
CA SER A 86 2.41 -22.24 -0.75
C SER A 86 1.24 -21.29 -1.02
N LEU A 87 0.33 -21.64 -1.94
CA LEU A 87 -0.87 -20.84 -2.20
C LEU A 87 -1.81 -20.77 -0.97
N GLN A 88 -1.99 -21.88 -0.25
CA GLN A 88 -2.78 -21.90 0.99
C GLN A 88 -2.15 -21.04 2.09
N CYS A 89 -0.82 -21.08 2.24
CA CYS A 89 -0.11 -20.17 3.16
C CYS A 89 -0.33 -18.71 2.77
N CYS A 90 -0.15 -18.39 1.48
CA CYS A 90 -0.43 -17.05 0.96
C CYS A 90 -1.87 -16.60 1.21
N GLU A 91 -2.86 -17.49 1.12
CA GLU A 91 -4.25 -17.14 1.42
C GLU A 91 -4.43 -16.68 2.88
N VAL A 92 -3.79 -17.37 3.83
CA VAL A 92 -3.79 -17.00 5.25
C VAL A 92 -3.09 -15.67 5.47
N ASP A 93 -1.93 -15.47 4.85
CA ASP A 93 -1.17 -14.24 4.96
C ASP A 93 -1.93 -13.03 4.38
N TYR A 94 -2.61 -13.20 3.25
CA TYR A 94 -3.43 -12.15 2.64
C TYR A 94 -4.67 -11.80 3.47
N LYS A 95 -5.32 -12.79 4.10
CA LYS A 95 -6.40 -12.52 5.06
C LYS A 95 -5.88 -11.73 6.25
N SER A 96 -4.72 -12.11 6.80
CA SER A 96 -4.10 -11.36 7.88
C SER A 96 -3.73 -9.95 7.46
N ALA A 97 -3.17 -9.74 6.26
CA ALA A 97 -2.87 -8.41 5.73
C ALA A 97 -4.14 -7.54 5.60
N LEU A 98 -5.25 -8.14 5.16
CA LEU A 98 -6.55 -7.46 5.08
C LEU A 98 -7.03 -7.00 6.46
N ASP A 99 -6.96 -7.87 7.47
CA ASP A 99 -7.34 -7.54 8.85
C ASP A 99 -6.50 -6.39 9.41
N LYS A 100 -5.19 -6.37 9.12
CA LYS A 100 -4.32 -5.26 9.53
C LYS A 100 -4.71 -3.95 8.85
N LEU A 101 -5.04 -3.96 7.56
CA LEU A 101 -5.51 -2.77 6.86
C LEU A 101 -6.87 -2.27 7.38
N ILE A 102 -7.75 -3.17 7.81
CA ILE A 102 -9.01 -2.81 8.49
C ILE A 102 -8.71 -2.12 9.83
N ASN A 103 -7.75 -2.62 10.61
CA ASN A 103 -7.36 -1.97 11.86
C ASN A 103 -6.72 -0.59 11.62
N ALA A 104 -5.85 -0.46 10.60
CA ALA A 104 -5.30 0.83 10.19
C ALA A 104 -6.40 1.83 9.82
N PHE A 105 -7.44 1.37 9.12
CA PHE A 105 -8.61 2.18 8.82
C PHE A 105 -9.38 2.57 10.09
N GLY A 106 -9.57 1.65 11.03
CA GLY A 106 -10.23 1.93 12.31
C GLY A 106 -9.52 2.98 13.15
N ASP A 107 -8.18 2.93 13.19
CA ASP A 107 -7.37 3.97 13.87
C ASP A 107 -7.47 5.32 13.17
N LEU A 108 -7.53 5.34 11.83
CA LEU A 108 -7.76 6.57 11.08
C LEU A 108 -9.16 7.15 11.34
N ASP A 109 -10.20 6.33 11.30
CA ASP A 109 -11.61 6.73 11.46
C ASP A 109 -11.91 7.21 12.88
N SER A 110 -11.25 6.63 13.89
CA SER A 110 -11.34 7.05 15.29
C SER A 110 -10.40 8.21 15.66
N GLU A 111 -9.64 8.73 14.71
CA GLU A 111 -8.62 9.77 14.89
C GLU A 111 -7.49 9.40 15.87
N SER A 112 -7.34 8.11 16.19
CA SER A 112 -6.33 7.54 17.10
C SER A 112 -5.09 7.09 16.33
N TYR A 113 -4.55 7.95 15.46
CA TYR A 113 -3.59 7.64 14.38
C TYR A 113 -2.32 6.81 14.73
N ASP A 114 -2.05 6.54 16.00
CA ASP A 114 -0.89 5.83 16.54
C ASP A 114 -0.62 4.48 15.86
N GLY A 115 -1.64 3.68 15.54
CA GLY A 115 -1.45 2.35 14.96
C GLY A 115 -1.47 2.30 13.43
N VAL A 116 -1.76 3.41 12.72
CA VAL A 116 -1.83 3.41 11.24
C VAL A 116 -0.50 2.97 10.61
N GLU A 117 0.63 3.49 11.11
CA GLU A 117 1.97 3.08 10.66
C GLU A 117 2.20 1.60 10.94
N HIS A 118 1.98 1.19 12.18
CA HIS A 118 2.25 -0.17 12.65
C HIS A 118 1.48 -1.23 11.88
N TYR A 119 0.16 -1.06 11.74
CA TYR A 119 -0.68 -2.02 11.04
C TYR A 119 -0.35 -2.10 9.54
N ALA A 120 0.03 -0.98 8.92
CA ALA A 120 0.48 -0.98 7.53
C ALA A 120 1.81 -1.74 7.35
N GLU A 121 2.75 -1.61 8.30
CA GLU A 121 3.99 -2.40 8.31
C GLU A 121 3.73 -3.89 8.52
N GLU A 122 2.82 -4.25 9.44
CA GLU A 122 2.42 -5.65 9.62
C GLU A 122 1.77 -6.24 8.37
N ALA A 123 0.92 -5.48 7.67
CA ALA A 123 0.34 -5.89 6.39
C ALA A 123 1.43 -6.13 5.34
N ALA A 124 2.43 -5.24 5.25
CA ALA A 124 3.58 -5.42 4.36
C ALA A 124 4.35 -6.71 4.68
N SER A 125 4.59 -6.98 5.97
CA SER A 125 5.29 -8.18 6.44
C SER A 125 4.55 -9.46 6.07
N LYS A 126 3.22 -9.50 6.17
CA LYS A 126 2.44 -10.67 5.76
C LYS A 126 2.58 -11.00 4.28
N VAL A 127 2.66 -9.98 3.45
CA VAL A 127 2.87 -10.16 2.01
C VAL A 127 4.29 -10.64 1.71
N ASP A 128 5.27 -10.21 2.49
CA ASP A 128 6.64 -10.72 2.43
C ASP A 128 6.74 -12.19 2.90
N ASP A 129 5.94 -12.60 3.88
CA ASP A 129 5.81 -14.01 4.31
C ASP A 129 5.29 -14.89 3.15
N CYS A 130 4.20 -14.46 2.49
CA CYS A 130 3.68 -15.13 1.29
C CYS A 130 4.74 -15.20 0.18
N GLN A 131 5.43 -14.10 -0.12
CA GLN A 131 6.48 -14.08 -1.13
C GLN A 131 7.63 -15.03 -0.79
N SER A 132 8.00 -15.14 0.48
CA SER A 132 9.03 -16.06 0.95
C SER A 132 8.62 -17.52 0.73
N GLY A 133 7.35 -17.86 0.98
CA GLY A 133 6.78 -19.18 0.69
C GLY A 133 6.73 -19.55 -0.80
N LEU A 134 6.87 -18.57 -1.69
CA LEU A 134 6.93 -18.75 -3.14
C LEU A 134 8.37 -18.80 -3.70
N SER A 135 9.39 -18.72 -2.84
CA SER A 135 10.79 -18.66 -3.25
C SER A 135 11.17 -19.83 -4.17
N GLY A 136 11.84 -19.51 -5.29
CA GLY A 136 12.24 -20.49 -6.31
C GLY A 136 11.12 -20.91 -7.27
N THR A 137 9.88 -20.45 -7.06
CA THR A 137 8.75 -20.69 -7.95
C THR A 137 8.40 -19.43 -8.73
N LYS A 138 8.31 -19.53 -10.06
CA LYS A 138 7.76 -18.42 -10.87
C LYS A 138 6.26 -18.36 -10.68
N SER A 139 5.77 -17.29 -10.06
CA SER A 139 4.34 -17.10 -9.79
C SER A 139 3.89 -15.70 -10.20
N PRO A 140 2.70 -15.56 -10.81
CA PRO A 140 2.07 -14.24 -11.00
C PRO A 140 1.85 -13.49 -9.68
N LEU A 141 1.81 -14.19 -8.54
CA LEU A 141 1.73 -13.59 -7.22
C LEU A 141 2.96 -12.74 -6.89
N THR A 142 4.13 -12.99 -7.48
CA THR A 142 5.32 -12.19 -7.19
C THR A 142 5.13 -10.72 -7.53
N GLY A 143 4.53 -10.41 -8.69
CA GLY A 143 4.21 -9.03 -9.03
C GLY A 143 3.14 -8.42 -8.12
N LYS A 144 2.13 -9.21 -7.74
CA LYS A 144 1.04 -8.76 -6.84
C LYS A 144 1.56 -8.47 -5.43
N ASN A 145 2.41 -9.34 -4.90
CA ASN A 145 3.07 -9.17 -3.61
C ASN A 145 3.91 -7.89 -3.57
N GLN A 146 4.68 -7.64 -4.63
CA GLN A 146 5.49 -6.41 -4.76
C GLN A 146 4.64 -5.14 -4.77
N VAL A 147 3.54 -5.14 -5.53
CA VAL A 147 2.62 -3.99 -5.59
C VAL A 147 2.00 -3.74 -4.22
N LEU A 148 1.45 -4.77 -3.57
CA LEU A 148 0.82 -4.60 -2.27
C LEU A 148 1.83 -4.15 -1.20
N ASN A 149 3.01 -4.75 -1.15
CA ASN A 149 4.07 -4.35 -0.22
C ASN A 149 4.43 -2.86 -0.40
N ALA A 150 4.52 -2.38 -1.64
CA ALA A 150 4.77 -0.97 -1.93
C ALA A 150 3.62 -0.05 -1.49
N LEU A 151 2.35 -0.47 -1.68
CA LEU A 151 1.18 0.27 -1.20
C LEU A 151 1.14 0.34 0.34
N CYS A 152 1.40 -0.77 1.02
CA CYS A 152 1.49 -0.81 2.49
C CYS A 152 2.61 0.10 3.02
N LYS A 153 3.76 0.16 2.33
CA LYS A 153 4.85 1.08 2.69
C LYS A 153 4.48 2.56 2.50
N ILE A 154 3.73 2.89 1.45
CA ILE A 154 3.17 4.24 1.28
C ILE A 154 2.23 4.56 2.45
N CYS A 155 1.33 3.63 2.80
CA CYS A 155 0.43 3.77 3.95
C CYS A 155 1.19 3.98 5.26
N ALA A 156 2.24 3.20 5.53
CA ALA A 156 3.07 3.34 6.72
C ALA A 156 3.73 4.73 6.82
N ILE A 157 4.30 5.22 5.71
CA ILE A 157 4.89 6.56 5.65
C ILE A 157 3.85 7.64 5.94
N VAL A 158 2.64 7.51 5.42
CA VAL A 158 1.55 8.46 5.69
C VAL A 158 1.09 8.38 7.14
N GLY A 159 0.94 7.17 7.69
CA GLY A 159 0.65 6.93 9.12
C GLY A 159 1.67 7.59 10.04
N LYS A 160 2.96 7.46 9.73
CA LYS A 160 4.04 8.14 10.45
C LYS A 160 3.88 9.66 10.43
N LEU A 161 3.45 10.22 9.30
CA LEU A 161 3.27 11.67 9.14
C LEU A 161 2.02 12.18 9.88
N LEU A 162 0.96 11.38 10.04
CA LEU A 162 -0.20 11.73 10.87
C LEU A 162 0.19 12.01 12.33
N ASN A 163 1.14 11.23 12.85
CA ASN A 163 1.65 11.37 14.22
C ASN A 163 2.74 12.45 14.36
N SER A 164 3.01 13.24 13.32
CA SER A 164 4.00 14.32 13.35
C SER A 164 3.40 15.60 13.98
N PRO A 165 4.18 16.38 14.77
CA PRO A 165 3.75 17.68 15.30
C PRO A 165 3.23 18.66 14.23
N GLU A 166 3.72 18.53 12.99
CA GLU A 166 3.28 19.36 11.85
C GLU A 166 1.83 19.05 11.41
N ALA A 167 1.34 17.81 11.57
CA ALA A 167 -0.02 17.42 11.21
C ALA A 167 -1.07 17.96 12.20
N VAL A 168 -0.71 18.02 13.48
CA VAL A 168 -1.55 18.55 14.58
C VAL A 168 -1.86 20.04 14.40
N THR A 169 -1.00 20.79 13.69
CA THR A 169 -1.19 22.24 13.48
C THR A 169 -2.21 22.55 12.37
N THR A 170 -2.55 21.57 11.52
CA THR A 170 -3.53 21.72 10.42
C THR A 170 -4.91 21.17 10.74
N LEU A 171 -5.10 20.52 11.89
CA LEU A 171 -6.36 19.93 12.34
C LEU A 171 -7.09 20.77 13.42
N ASN A 172 -6.47 21.89 13.85
CA ASN A 172 -7.05 22.88 14.77
C ASN A 172 -7.33 24.19 14.04
#